data_AF-A0A955QAB2-F1
#
_entry.id   AF-A0A955QAB2-F1
#
_cell.length_a   1.000
_cell.length_b   1.000
_cell.length_c   1.000
_cell.angle_alpha   90.00
_cell.angle_beta   90.00
_cell.angle_gamma   90.00
#
_symmetry.space_group_name_H-M   'P 1'
#
loop_
_entity.id
_entity.type
_entity.pdbx_description
1 polymer ?
#
loop_
_entity_poly.entity_id
_entity_poly.type
_entity_poly.pdbx_seq_one_letter_code
_entity_poly.pdbx_strand_id
1 'polypeptide(L)' 'MAHEEDLPGFLKDFEDGELQRYTCFASEFRDQRMEAGSIHEAGFWNSIVNLCIDERLRRDQDIRRLEYMYRTGVDPDHYS' A
#
# COMPACT_ATOMS: atom_id res chain seq x y z
N MET A 1 6.31 -23.18 11.72
CA MET A 1 5.32 -23.11 10.63
C MET A 1 5.46 -21.72 10.07
N ALA A 2 6.11 -21.56 8.91
CA ALA A 2 6.14 -20.26 8.25
C ALA A 2 4.70 -19.97 7.84
N HIS A 3 4.05 -19.02 8.51
CA HIS A 3 2.88 -18.40 7.91
C HIS A 3 3.39 -17.83 6.58
N GLU A 4 2.79 -18.25 5.47
CA GLU A 4 2.84 -17.51 4.22
C GLU A 4 2.16 -16.16 4.50
N GLU A 5 2.85 -15.27 5.19
CA GLU A 5 2.45 -13.89 5.33
C GLU A 5 2.52 -13.31 3.92
N ASP A 6 1.35 -13.15 3.31
CA ASP A 6 1.22 -12.58 1.98
C ASP A 6 1.77 -11.14 2.01
N LEU A 7 2.43 -10.72 0.94
CA LEU A 7 3.10 -9.42 0.83
C LEU A 7 2.19 -8.23 1.21
N PRO A 8 0.88 -8.21 0.88
CA PRO A 8 -0.05 -7.18 1.35
C PRO A 8 -0.29 -7.19 2.87
N GLY A 9 -0.14 -8.34 3.53
CA GLY A 9 -0.23 -8.46 4.98
C GLY A 9 0.87 -7.66 5.68
N PHE A 10 2.12 -7.83 5.22
CA PHE A 10 3.27 -7.09 5.76
C PHE A 10 3.17 -5.58 5.59
N LEU A 11 2.58 -5.10 4.49
CA LEU A 11 2.42 -3.67 4.25
C LEU A 11 1.50 -2.99 5.27
N LYS A 12 0.61 -3.74 5.92
CA LYS A 12 -0.26 -3.20 7.00
C LYS A 12 0.54 -2.80 8.24
N ASP A 13 1.66 -3.47 8.48
CA ASP A 13 2.50 -3.21 9.65
C ASP A 13 3.42 -1.99 9.48
N PHE A 14 3.57 -1.50 8.25
CA PHE A 14 4.44 -0.35 7.98
C PHE A 14 3.85 0.92 8.59
N GLU A 15 4.67 1.80 9.14
CA GLU A 15 4.24 3.17 9.44
C GLU A 15 4.04 3.98 8.14
N ASP A 16 3.27 5.06 8.17
CA ASP A 16 3.04 5.90 6.98
C ASP A 16 4.35 6.43 6.38
N GLY A 17 5.31 6.79 7.24
CA GLY A 17 6.64 7.22 6.82
C GLY A 17 7.48 6.09 6.20
N GLU A 18 7.26 4.84 6.58
CA GLU A 18 7.92 3.67 5.97
C GLU A 18 7.29 3.36 4.62
N LEU A 19 5.96 3.36 4.55
CA LEU A 19 5.21 3.15 3.33
C LEU A 19 5.55 4.20 2.26
N GLN A 20 5.68 5.46 2.66
CA GLN A 20 6.12 6.54 1.78
C GLN A 20 7.55 6.31 1.27
N ARG A 21 8.51 6.03 2.17
CA ARG A 21 9.91 5.79 1.80
C ARG A 21 10.04 4.60 0.85
N TYR A 22 9.32 3.52 1.12
CA TYR A 22 9.35 2.32 0.30
C TYR A 22 8.69 2.54 -1.08
N THR A 23 7.61 3.32 -1.14
CA THR A 23 6.99 3.73 -2.42
C THR A 23 7.96 4.52 -3.29
N CYS A 24 8.68 5.50 -2.70
CA CYS A 24 9.70 6.28 -3.40
C CYS A 24 10.83 5.39 -3.90
N PHE A 25 11.40 4.56 -3.03
CA PHE A 25 12.45 3.61 -3.36
C PHE A 25 12.04 2.68 -4.52
N ALA A 26 10.86 2.05 -4.43
CA ALA A 26 10.39 1.13 -5.45
C ALA A 26 10.15 1.83 -6.80
N SER A 27 9.71 3.10 -6.78
CA SER A 27 9.53 3.91 -7.99
C SER A 27 10.87 4.25 -8.64
N GLU A 28 11.86 4.66 -7.87
CA GLU A 28 13.22 4.94 -8.37
C GLU A 28 13.85 3.68 -8.99
N PHE A 29 13.70 2.53 -8.33
CA PHE A 29 14.20 1.27 -8.86
C PHE A 29 13.48 0.85 -10.14
N ARG A 30 12.15 0.98 -10.20
CA ARG A 30 11.38 0.76 -11.43
C ARG A 30 11.94 1.59 -12.58
N ASP A 31 12.16 2.89 -12.35
CA ASP A 31 12.59 3.83 -13.38
C ASP A 31 14.00 3.49 -13.87
N GLN A 32 14.92 3.14 -12.96
CA GLN A 32 16.26 2.62 -13.33
C GLN A 32 16.16 1.35 -14.20
N ARG A 33 15.23 0.43 -13.90
CA ARG A 33 15.05 -0.79 -14.71
C ARG A 33 14.44 -0.51 -16.08
N MET A 34 13.54 0.47 -16.17
CA MET A 34 13.00 0.96 -17.44
C MET A 34 14.12 1.55 -18.32
N GLU A 35 14.96 2.41 -17.75
CA GLU A 35 16.11 3.01 -18.45
C GLU A 35 17.13 1.96 -18.92
N ALA A 36 17.34 0.90 -18.11
CA ALA A 36 18.20 -0.22 -18.47
C ALA A 36 17.57 -1.21 -19.48
N GLY A 37 16.33 -0.96 -19.95
CA GLY A 37 15.62 -1.84 -20.87
C GLY A 37 15.13 -3.16 -20.24
N SER A 38 15.19 -3.28 -18.91
CA SER A 38 14.80 -4.48 -18.16
C SER A 38 13.31 -4.45 -17.80
N ILE A 39 12.46 -4.60 -18.82
CA ILE A 39 10.99 -4.44 -18.70
C ILE A 39 10.35 -5.38 -17.68
N HIS A 40 10.83 -6.63 -17.57
CA HIS A 40 10.30 -7.57 -16.59
C HIS A 40 10.56 -7.14 -15.15
N GLU A 41 11.77 -6.65 -14.86
CA GLU A 41 12.11 -6.14 -13.53
C GLU A 41 11.36 -4.84 -13.23
N ALA A 42 11.22 -3.96 -14.22
CA ALA A 42 10.38 -2.77 -14.08
C ALA A 42 8.93 -3.13 -13.77
N GLY A 43 8.38 -4.16 -14.43
CA GLY A 43 7.03 -4.67 -14.16
C GLY A 43 6.88 -5.16 -12.71
N PHE A 44 7.88 -5.90 -12.20
CA PHE A 44 7.91 -6.32 -10.80
C PHE A 44 7.89 -5.13 -9.84
N TRP A 45 8.81 -4.16 -10.02
CA TRP A 45 8.84 -2.98 -9.15
C TRP A 45 7.57 -2.14 -9.24
N ASN A 46 6.94 -2.09 -10.42
CA ASN A 46 5.65 -1.44 -10.58
C ASN A 46 4.54 -2.13 -9.79
N SER A 47 4.54 -3.47 -9.71
CA SER A 47 3.63 -4.21 -8.82
C SER A 47 3.84 -3.85 -7.36
N ILE A 48 5.10 -3.71 -6.92
CA ILE A 48 5.41 -3.29 -5.54
C ILE A 48 4.91 -1.87 -5.26
N VAL A 49 5.11 -0.93 -6.19
CA VAL A 49 4.59 0.44 -6.08
C VAL A 49 3.07 0.43 -5.95
N ASN A 50 2.37 -0.35 -6.78
CA ASN A 50 0.91 -0.44 -6.71
C ASN A 50 0.43 -0.99 -5.37
N LEU A 51 1.07 -2.04 -4.84
CA LEU A 51 0.73 -2.57 -3.52
C LEU A 51 0.88 -1.52 -2.41
N CYS A 52 1.91 -0.69 -2.48
CA CYS A 52 2.09 0.40 -1.52
C CYS A 52 1.01 1.48 -1.65
N ILE A 53 0.60 1.80 -2.88
CA ILE A 53 -0.50 2.75 -3.14
C ILE A 53 -1.82 2.20 -2.62
N ASP A 54 -2.12 0.92 -2.88
CA ASP A 54 -3.34 0.27 -2.45
C ASP A 54 -3.46 0.28 -0.91
N GLU A 55 -2.37 0.02 -0.20
CA GLU A 55 -2.35 0.10 1.27
C GLU A 55 -2.58 1.53 1.77
N ARG A 56 -2.03 2.56 1.10
CA ARG A 56 -2.33 3.97 1.44
C ARG A 56 -3.80 4.29 1.26
N LEU A 57 -4.40 3.85 0.14
CA LEU A 57 -5.82 4.05 -0.13
C LEU A 57 -6.71 3.35 0.90
N ARG A 58 -6.34 2.15 1.34
CA ARG A 58 -7.00 1.40 2.41
C ARG A 58 -6.98 2.19 3.73
N ARG A 59 -5.82 2.71 4.13
CA ARG A 59 -5.69 3.54 5.34
C ARG A 59 -6.51 4.82 5.27
N ASP A 60 -6.52 5.50 4.13
CA ASP A 60 -7.35 6.70 3.93
C ASP A 60 -8.85 6.37 4.04
N GLN A 61 -9.29 5.20 3.58
CA GLN A 61 -10.67 4.73 3.77
C GLN A 61 -10.97 4.47 5.25
N ASP A 62 -10.07 3.79 5.97
CA ASP A 62 -10.21 3.54 7.41
C ASP A 62 -10.29 4.84 8.22
N ILE A 63 -9.43 5.82 7.93
CA ILE A 63 -9.45 7.14 8.57
C ILE A 63 -10.80 7.81 8.35
N ARG A 64 -11.28 7.85 7.09
CA ARG A 64 -12.60 8.44 6.78
C ARG A 64 -13.75 7.74 7.48
N ARG A 65 -13.69 6.41 7.60
CA ARG A 65 -14.67 5.63 8.36
C ARG A 65 -14.66 6.01 9.84
N LEU A 66 -13.48 6.06 10.45
CA LEU A 66 -13.32 6.45 11.86
C LEU A 66 -13.80 7.89 12.10
N GLU A 67 -13.49 8.82 11.20
CA GLU A 67 -13.98 10.21 11.26
C GLU A 67 -15.50 10.30 11.11
N TYR A 68 -16.11 9.45 10.29
CA TYR A 68 -17.56 9.36 10.18
C TYR A 68 -18.16 8.85 11.48
N MET A 69 -17.66 7.73 12.01
CA MET A 69 -18.11 7.14 13.26
C MET A 69 -17.99 8.12 14.43
N TYR A 70 -16.89 8.86 14.51
CA TYR A 70 -16.69 9.89 15.52
C TYR A 70 -17.74 11.00 15.45
N ARG A 71 -18.16 11.40 14.24
CA ARG A 71 -19.15 12.47 14.04
C ARG A 71 -20.60 12.01 14.22
N THR A 72 -20.92 10.79 13.85
CA THR A 72 -22.33 10.32 13.76
C THR A 72 -22.69 9.29 14.84
N GLY A 73 -21.69 8.65 15.46
CA GLY A 73 -21.89 7.49 16.33
C GLY A 73 -22.28 6.21 15.58
N VAL A 74 -22.29 6.23 14.24
CA VAL A 74 -22.73 5.11 13.39
C VAL A 74 -21.58 4.64 12.52
N ASP A 75 -21.41 3.33 12.43
CA ASP A 75 -20.45 2.69 11.54
C ASP A 75 -21.03 2.53 10.13
N PRO A 76 -20.47 3.19 9.10
CA PRO A 76 -21.03 3.18 7.75
C PRO A 76 -20.93 1.81 7.08
N ASP A 77 -20.03 0.94 7.53
CA ASP A 77 -19.84 -0.39 6.95
C ASP A 77 -20.61 -1.48 7.71
N HIS A 78 -21.39 -1.12 8.74
CA HIS A 78 -22.19 -2.09 9.50
C HIS A 78 -23.34 -2.72 8.70
N TYR A 79 -23.68 -2.14 7.55
CA TYR A 79 -24.78 -2.55 6.68
C TYR A 79 -24.34 -3.04 5.29
N SER A 80 -23.03 -3.14 5.03
CA SER A 80 -22.48 -3.67 3.76
C SER A 80 -22.03 -5.11 3.87
#